data_AF-A0A1E5XWE7-F1
#
_entry.id   AF-A0A1E5XWE7-F1
#
_cell.length_a   1.000
_cell.length_b   1.000
_cell.length_c   1.000
_cell.angle_alpha   90.00
_cell.angle_beta   90.00
_cell.angle_gamma   90.00
#
_symmetry.space_group_name_H-M   'P 1'
#
loop_
_entity.id
_entity.type
_entity.pdbx_description
1 polymer ?
#
loop_
_entity_poly.entity_id
_entity_poly.type
_entity_poly.pdbx_seq_one_letter_code
_entity_poly.pdbx_strand_id
1 'polypeptide(L)'
;MDWFWCAMNATGKWLYDWQTMVAAIIALIAALWTIGVMRRQMKDESDRHNDAMRRKRLAARAQMPDALSELGAYVRGSASRLTGRTETLPPEPTSSIAALKEVIEFIDDKAAERTFELVSWYQVLRARTNHGIPTPGTAAFPDRMYDTALLQTYINSLFDYARNEADDVDTAKPSREDMIEGLKNAFTLVHMVQHEGLYEGVKATIVHRHAAAV
;
A
#
# COMPACT_ATOMS: atom_id res chain seq x y z
N MET A 1 -45.11 -39.94 -68.18
CA MET A 1 -43.75 -39.60 -67.71
C MET A 1 -43.76 -38.56 -66.58
N ASP A 2 -44.89 -37.94 -66.25
CA ASP A 2 -44.97 -36.84 -65.26
C ASP A 2 -44.86 -37.26 -63.79
N TRP A 3 -45.22 -38.51 -63.47
CA TRP A 3 -45.13 -39.03 -62.10
C TRP A 3 -43.68 -39.17 -61.61
N PHE A 4 -42.74 -39.46 -62.52
CA PHE A 4 -41.32 -39.58 -62.23
C PHE A 4 -40.71 -38.21 -61.87
N TRP A 5 -41.10 -37.15 -62.61
CA TRP A 5 -40.67 -35.78 -62.32
C TRP A 5 -41.24 -35.25 -61.00
N CYS A 6 -42.49 -35.59 -60.67
CA CYS A 6 -43.06 -35.27 -59.36
C CYS A 6 -42.32 -36.01 -58.21
N ALA A 7 -42.01 -37.29 -58.39
CA ALA A 7 -41.28 -38.06 -57.38
C ALA A 7 -39.87 -37.51 -57.12
N MET A 8 -39.10 -37.19 -58.19
CA MET A 8 -37.78 -36.57 -58.02
C MET A 8 -37.85 -35.22 -57.31
N ASN A 9 -38.76 -34.33 -57.69
CA ASN A 9 -38.89 -33.02 -57.05
C ASN A 9 -39.31 -33.13 -55.58
N ALA A 10 -40.19 -34.07 -55.23
CA ALA A 10 -40.58 -34.32 -53.84
C ALA A 10 -39.39 -34.83 -53.00
N THR A 11 -38.58 -35.75 -53.53
CA THR A 11 -37.38 -36.24 -52.83
C THR A 11 -36.29 -35.17 -52.67
N GLY A 12 -36.10 -34.30 -53.67
CA GLY A 12 -35.14 -33.20 -53.60
C GLY A 12 -35.54 -32.15 -52.56
N LYS A 13 -36.84 -31.81 -52.50
CA LYS A 13 -37.36 -30.88 -51.47
C LYS A 13 -37.24 -31.47 -50.07
N TRP A 14 -37.55 -32.75 -49.89
CA TRP A 14 -37.39 -33.44 -48.61
C TRP A 14 -35.93 -33.47 -48.12
N LEU A 15 -34.98 -33.73 -49.03
CA LEU A 15 -33.55 -33.70 -48.72
C LEU A 15 -33.07 -32.28 -48.35
N TYR A 16 -33.58 -31.27 -49.04
CA TYR A 16 -33.27 -29.86 -48.78
C TYR A 16 -33.81 -29.40 -47.42
N ASP A 17 -35.05 -29.76 -47.09
CA ASP A 17 -35.66 -29.44 -45.79
C ASP A 17 -34.90 -30.12 -44.65
N TRP A 18 -34.47 -31.38 -44.82
CA TRP A 18 -33.61 -32.07 -43.86
C TRP A 18 -32.25 -31.38 -43.68
N GLN A 19 -31.65 -30.87 -44.76
CA GLN A 19 -30.35 -30.20 -44.73
C GLN A 19 -30.36 -28.97 -43.82
N THR A 20 -31.45 -28.20 -43.80
CA THR A 20 -31.56 -26.99 -42.94
C THR A 20 -31.55 -27.33 -41.45
N MET A 21 -32.22 -28.42 -41.06
CA MET A 21 -32.23 -28.90 -39.68
C MET A 21 -30.83 -29.35 -39.22
N VAL A 22 -30.12 -30.09 -40.08
CA VAL A 22 -28.75 -30.53 -39.79
C VAL A 22 -27.80 -29.33 -39.66
N ALA A 23 -27.92 -28.33 -40.54
CA ALA A 23 -27.11 -27.11 -40.47
C ALA A 23 -27.33 -26.35 -39.16
N ALA A 24 -28.58 -26.23 -38.70
CA ALA A 24 -28.91 -25.57 -37.43
C ALA A 24 -28.33 -26.30 -36.22
N ILE A 25 -28.36 -27.64 -36.22
CA ILE A 25 -27.76 -28.46 -35.15
C ILE A 25 -26.24 -28.30 -35.12
N ILE A 26 -25.58 -28.35 -36.28
CA ILE A 26 -24.12 -28.16 -36.37
C ILE A 26 -23.75 -26.75 -35.89
N ALA A 27 -24.51 -25.73 -36.30
CA ALA A 27 -24.30 -24.35 -35.84
C ALA A 27 -24.45 -24.23 -34.32
N LEU A 28 -25.44 -24.89 -33.72
CA LEU A 28 -25.63 -24.90 -32.27
C LEU A 28 -24.47 -25.59 -31.54
N ILE A 29 -24.01 -26.74 -32.04
CA ILE A 29 -22.85 -27.46 -31.48
C ILE A 29 -21.60 -26.59 -31.57
N ALA A 30 -21.36 -25.96 -32.73
CA ALA A 30 -20.23 -25.05 -32.93
C ALA A 30 -20.30 -23.85 -31.95
N ALA A 31 -21.49 -23.25 -31.77
CA ALA A 31 -21.69 -22.16 -30.83
C ALA A 31 -21.40 -22.58 -29.38
N LEU A 32 -21.92 -23.73 -28.94
CA LEU A 32 -21.67 -24.27 -27.61
C LEU A 32 -20.19 -24.59 -27.38
N TRP A 33 -19.52 -25.15 -28.39
CA TRP A 33 -18.08 -25.38 -28.36
C TRP A 33 -17.33 -24.06 -28.15
N THR A 34 -17.62 -23.04 -28.96
CA THR A 34 -16.95 -21.73 -28.87
C THR A 34 -17.14 -21.10 -27.50
N ILE A 35 -18.34 -21.17 -26.91
CA ILE A 35 -18.60 -20.70 -25.54
C ILE A 35 -17.75 -21.47 -24.52
N GLY A 36 -17.65 -22.79 -24.66
CA GLY A 36 -16.81 -23.61 -23.79
C GLY A 36 -15.33 -23.22 -23.84
N VAL A 37 -14.80 -22.97 -25.03
CA VAL A 37 -13.40 -22.53 -25.23
C VAL A 37 -13.18 -21.13 -24.66
N MET A 38 -14.08 -20.18 -24.92
CA MET A 38 -13.97 -18.82 -24.36
C MET A 38 -14.00 -18.82 -22.84
N ARG A 39 -14.88 -19.63 -22.21
CA ARG A 39 -14.92 -19.77 -20.74
C ARG A 39 -13.59 -20.28 -20.18
N ARG A 40 -12.95 -21.23 -20.87
CA ARG A 40 -11.63 -21.74 -20.46
C ARG A 40 -10.54 -20.67 -20.62
N GLN A 41 -10.55 -19.93 -21.73
CA GLN A 41 -9.59 -18.84 -21.96
C GLN A 41 -9.71 -17.71 -20.94
N MET A 42 -10.94 -17.27 -20.61
CA MET A 42 -11.18 -16.24 -19.59
C MET A 42 -10.68 -16.69 -18.21
N LYS A 43 -10.83 -17.97 -17.87
CA LYS A 43 -10.30 -18.51 -16.63
C LYS A 43 -8.77 -18.49 -16.62
N ASP A 44 -8.13 -18.99 -17.67
CA ASP A 44 -6.67 -19.03 -17.77
C ASP A 44 -6.06 -17.60 -17.76
N GLU A 45 -6.73 -16.63 -18.38
CA GLU A 45 -6.32 -15.22 -18.37
C GLU A 45 -6.49 -14.59 -16.98
N SER A 46 -7.61 -14.85 -16.31
CA SER A 46 -7.83 -14.40 -14.93
C SER A 46 -6.79 -14.99 -13.98
N ASP A 47 -6.45 -16.27 -14.11
CA ASP A 47 -5.44 -16.93 -13.28
C ASP A 47 -4.05 -16.31 -13.51
N ARG A 48 -3.67 -16.07 -14.78
CA ARG A 48 -2.41 -15.36 -15.12
C ARG A 48 -2.37 -13.94 -14.59
N HIS A 49 -3.50 -13.22 -14.64
CA HIS A 49 -3.60 -11.86 -14.12
C HIS A 49 -3.42 -11.85 -12.60
N ASN A 50 -4.09 -12.76 -11.89
CA ASN A 50 -3.96 -12.92 -10.44
C ASN A 50 -2.52 -13.29 -10.04
N ASP A 51 -1.88 -14.20 -10.76
CA ASP A 51 -0.47 -14.55 -10.55
C ASP A 51 0.48 -13.36 -10.77
N ALA A 52 0.23 -12.56 -11.81
CA ALA A 52 1.01 -11.36 -12.08
C ALA A 52 0.84 -10.33 -10.95
N MET A 53 -0.39 -10.08 -10.50
CA MET A 53 -0.67 -9.18 -9.37
C MET A 53 -0.04 -9.67 -8.07
N ARG A 54 -0.12 -10.98 -7.79
CA ARG A 54 0.53 -11.59 -6.62
C ARG A 54 2.04 -11.39 -6.62
N ARG A 55 2.71 -11.55 -7.77
CA ARG A 55 4.16 -11.31 -7.90
C ARG A 55 4.51 -9.84 -7.67
N LYS A 56 3.72 -8.92 -8.22
CA LYS A 56 3.90 -7.48 -7.99
C LYS A 56 3.75 -7.12 -6.52
N ARG A 57 2.75 -7.65 -5.84
CA ARG A 57 2.55 -7.47 -4.39
C ARG A 57 3.75 -7.97 -3.57
N LEU A 58 4.26 -9.17 -3.87
CA LEU A 58 5.43 -9.72 -3.19
C LEU A 58 6.69 -8.88 -3.44
N ALA A 59 6.90 -8.45 -4.68
CA ALA A 59 8.03 -7.58 -5.03
C ALA A 59 7.93 -6.21 -4.31
N ALA A 60 6.74 -5.62 -4.27
CA ALA A 60 6.48 -4.38 -3.57
C ALA A 60 6.76 -4.51 -2.06
N ARG A 61 6.22 -5.55 -1.43
CA ARG A 61 6.44 -5.83 -0.01
C ARG A 61 7.92 -6.04 0.31
N ALA A 62 8.68 -6.70 -0.56
CA ALA A 62 10.11 -6.93 -0.36
C ALA A 62 10.96 -5.65 -0.38
N GLN A 63 10.50 -4.57 -1.03
CA GLN A 63 11.21 -3.29 -1.07
C GLN A 63 10.92 -2.40 0.16
N MET A 64 9.80 -2.64 0.85
CA MET A 64 9.37 -1.80 1.96
C MET A 64 10.35 -1.76 3.14
N PRO A 65 10.95 -2.88 3.63
CA PRO A 65 11.83 -2.84 4.80
C PRO A 65 13.04 -1.93 4.62
N ASP A 66 13.66 -1.95 3.44
CA ASP A 66 14.81 -1.11 3.12
C ASP A 66 14.40 0.36 3.06
N ALA A 67 13.27 0.66 2.40
CA ALA A 67 12.75 2.01 2.30
C ALA A 67 12.35 2.58 3.68
N LEU A 68 11.69 1.79 4.52
CA LEU A 68 11.32 2.16 5.88
C LEU A 68 12.55 2.38 6.77
N SER A 69 13.59 1.58 6.59
CA SER A 69 14.86 1.71 7.34
C SER A 69 15.59 3.00 6.99
N GLU A 70 15.68 3.33 5.71
CA GLU A 70 16.28 4.59 5.24
C GLU A 70 15.48 5.80 5.73
N LEU A 71 14.13 5.76 5.63
CA LEU A 71 13.28 6.82 6.16
C LEU A 71 13.43 6.95 7.69
N GLY A 72 13.51 5.83 8.42
CA GLY A 72 13.74 5.84 9.87
C GLY A 72 15.12 6.41 10.25
N ALA A 73 16.14 6.22 9.40
CA ALA A 73 17.43 6.88 9.58
C ALA A 73 17.33 8.41 9.40
N TYR A 74 16.58 8.87 8.39
CA TYR A 74 16.30 10.30 8.19
C TYR A 74 15.54 10.92 9.37
N VAL A 75 14.52 10.23 9.89
CA VAL A 75 13.74 10.71 11.05
C VAL A 75 14.63 10.85 12.29
N ARG A 76 15.45 9.86 12.59
CA ARG A 76 16.42 9.93 13.72
C ARG A 76 17.49 11.00 13.53
N GLY A 77 17.96 11.21 12.29
CA GLY A 77 18.86 12.32 11.96
C GLY A 77 18.20 13.68 12.18
N SER A 78 16.94 13.82 11.79
CA SER A 78 16.14 15.04 11.98
C SER A 78 15.86 15.30 13.45
N ALA A 79 15.55 14.24 14.22
CA ALA A 79 15.41 14.27 15.67
C ALA A 79 16.71 14.74 16.35
N SER A 80 17.84 14.18 15.95
CA SER A 80 19.16 14.53 16.47
C SER A 80 19.47 16.01 16.20
N ARG A 81 19.17 16.51 15.00
CA ARG A 81 19.32 17.92 14.64
C ARG A 81 18.41 18.83 15.46
N LEU A 82 17.15 18.45 15.63
CA LEU A 82 16.18 19.20 16.44
C LEU A 82 16.66 19.38 17.89
N THR A 83 17.32 18.36 18.45
CA THR A 83 17.89 18.41 19.80
C THR A 83 19.28 19.05 19.90
N GLY A 84 19.86 19.52 18.78
CA GLY A 84 21.20 20.09 18.75
C GLY A 84 22.35 19.08 18.90
N ARG A 85 22.08 17.76 18.80
CA ARG A 85 23.11 16.71 18.82
C ARG A 85 23.97 16.70 17.56
N THR A 86 23.41 17.18 16.45
CA THR A 86 24.09 17.36 15.17
C THR A 86 23.63 18.67 14.55
N GLU A 87 24.54 19.37 13.90
CA GLU A 87 24.20 20.58 13.12
C GLU A 87 23.80 20.23 11.68
N THR A 88 24.25 19.07 11.19
CA THR A 88 24.06 18.65 9.81
C THR A 88 22.62 18.21 9.56
N LEU A 89 22.06 18.67 8.44
CA LEU A 89 20.79 18.18 7.95
C LEU A 89 20.98 16.75 7.41
N PRO A 90 20.19 15.75 7.86
CA PRO A 90 20.28 14.41 7.28
C PRO A 90 19.95 14.46 5.77
N PRO A 91 20.60 13.60 4.96
CA PRO A 91 20.31 13.52 3.53
C PRO A 91 18.85 13.10 3.31
N GLU A 92 18.19 13.70 2.32
CA GLU A 92 16.79 13.41 2.03
C GLU A 92 16.63 11.98 1.46
N PRO A 93 15.71 11.16 2.00
CA PRO A 93 15.48 9.77 1.59
C PRO A 93 14.68 9.69 0.28
N THR A 94 15.23 10.23 -0.81
CA THR A 94 14.51 10.38 -2.09
C THR A 94 14.17 9.03 -2.70
N SER A 95 15.10 8.07 -2.65
CA SER A 95 14.91 6.68 -3.09
C SER A 95 13.80 5.99 -2.31
N SER A 96 13.82 6.10 -0.98
CA SER A 96 12.83 5.44 -0.12
C SER A 96 11.43 6.00 -0.33
N ILE A 97 11.30 7.31 -0.48
CA ILE A 97 9.98 7.94 -0.72
C ILE A 97 9.46 7.60 -2.11
N ALA A 98 10.32 7.48 -3.11
CA ALA A 98 9.92 6.99 -4.44
C ALA A 98 9.43 5.53 -4.34
N ALA A 99 10.20 4.65 -3.71
CA ALA A 99 9.82 3.25 -3.49
C ALA A 99 8.48 3.13 -2.72
N LEU A 100 8.31 3.87 -1.62
CA LEU A 100 7.07 3.86 -0.84
C LEU A 100 5.86 4.36 -1.64
N LYS A 101 6.04 5.26 -2.60
CA LYS A 101 4.95 5.68 -3.50
C LYS A 101 4.61 4.61 -4.54
N GLU A 102 5.60 3.91 -5.07
CA GLU A 102 5.41 2.84 -6.05
C GLU A 102 4.71 1.62 -5.45
N VAL A 103 5.05 1.24 -4.21
CA VAL A 103 4.45 0.06 -3.56
C VAL A 103 2.97 0.23 -3.23
N ILE A 104 2.47 1.47 -3.08
CA ILE A 104 1.05 1.76 -2.76
C ILE A 104 0.10 1.11 -3.77
N GLU A 105 0.49 1.01 -5.05
CA GLU A 105 -0.35 0.40 -6.10
C GLU A 105 -0.57 -1.11 -5.89
N PHE A 106 0.35 -1.80 -5.21
CA PHE A 106 0.41 -3.27 -5.21
C PHE A 106 0.22 -3.91 -3.84
N ILE A 107 0.21 -3.15 -2.76
CA ILE A 107 0.01 -3.64 -1.39
C ILE A 107 -1.47 -3.60 -0.99
N ASP A 108 -1.80 -4.19 0.16
CA ASP A 108 -3.17 -4.23 0.66
C ASP A 108 -3.69 -2.83 1.01
N ASP A 109 -5.00 -2.61 0.87
CA ASP A 109 -5.65 -1.30 1.00
C ASP A 109 -5.27 -0.55 2.29
N LYS A 110 -5.25 -1.23 3.44
CA LYS A 110 -4.87 -0.62 4.73
C LYS A 110 -3.38 -0.31 4.83
N ALA A 111 -2.53 -1.18 4.30
CA ALA A 111 -1.09 -0.92 4.23
C ALA A 111 -0.80 0.24 3.26
N ALA A 112 -1.55 0.33 2.16
CA ALA A 112 -1.53 1.45 1.22
C ALA A 112 -1.96 2.76 1.88
N GLU A 113 -3.07 2.76 2.62
CA GLU A 113 -3.55 3.90 3.41
C GLU A 113 -2.49 4.38 4.41
N ARG A 114 -1.93 3.46 5.22
CA ARG A 114 -0.88 3.82 6.19
C ARG A 114 0.39 4.33 5.50
N THR A 115 0.79 3.75 4.38
CA THR A 115 1.95 4.19 3.59
C THR A 115 1.72 5.58 3.00
N PHE A 116 0.50 5.86 2.52
CA PHE A 116 0.10 7.17 2.05
C PHE A 116 0.16 8.23 3.16
N GLU A 117 -0.33 7.92 4.35
CA GLU A 117 -0.24 8.80 5.52
C GLU A 117 1.22 9.08 5.91
N LEU A 118 2.06 8.04 5.94
CA LEU A 118 3.49 8.14 6.20
C LEU A 118 4.16 9.11 5.22
N VAL A 119 3.93 8.95 3.92
CA VAL A 119 4.49 9.84 2.88
C VAL A 119 3.97 11.28 3.04
N SER A 120 2.69 11.44 3.37
CA SER A 120 2.10 12.76 3.61
C SER A 120 2.74 13.47 4.80
N TRP A 121 2.92 12.77 5.92
CA TRP A 121 3.56 13.33 7.11
C TRP A 121 5.05 13.58 6.93
N TYR A 122 5.75 12.76 6.13
CA TYR A 122 7.13 13.05 5.73
C TYR A 122 7.22 14.41 5.03
N GLN A 123 6.29 14.72 4.11
CA GLN A 123 6.29 16.00 3.40
C GLN A 123 6.06 17.18 4.37
N VAL A 124 5.18 17.01 5.35
CA VAL A 124 4.95 18.00 6.42
C VAL A 124 6.21 18.23 7.24
N LEU A 125 6.87 17.16 7.70
CA LEU A 125 8.10 17.24 8.48
C LEU A 125 9.22 17.91 7.68
N ARG A 126 9.39 17.54 6.41
CA ARG A 126 10.37 18.14 5.49
C ARG A 126 10.13 19.64 5.32
N ALA A 127 8.88 20.03 5.04
CA ALA A 127 8.52 21.44 4.89
C ALA A 127 8.83 22.24 6.16
N ARG A 128 8.48 21.70 7.34
CA ARG A 128 8.78 22.35 8.63
C ARG A 128 10.29 22.44 8.89
N THR A 129 11.05 21.42 8.54
CA THR A 129 12.52 21.38 8.74
C THR A 129 13.25 22.42 7.89
N ASN A 130 12.72 22.74 6.71
CA ASN A 130 13.27 23.79 5.85
C ASN A 130 13.11 25.20 6.43
N HIS A 131 12.18 25.41 7.37
CA HIS A 131 11.99 26.70 8.07
C HIS A 131 12.94 26.91 9.26
N GLY A 132 14.04 26.15 9.36
CA GLY A 132 15.02 26.25 10.44
C GLY A 132 14.60 25.51 11.71
N ILE A 133 15.46 25.48 12.73
CA ILE A 133 15.23 24.75 13.99
C ILE A 133 14.54 25.69 14.99
N PRO A 134 13.40 25.31 15.59
CA PRO A 134 12.73 26.15 16.58
C PRO A 134 13.57 26.18 17.87
N THR A 135 13.60 27.33 18.52
CA THR A 135 14.29 27.48 19.81
C THR A 135 13.58 26.63 20.88
N PRO A 136 14.33 25.90 21.73
CA PRO A 136 13.76 25.25 22.90
C PRO A 136 12.93 26.23 23.74
N GLY A 137 11.77 25.79 24.23
CA GLY A 137 10.83 26.62 25.02
C GLY A 137 9.74 27.32 24.20
N THR A 138 9.86 27.35 22.87
CA THR A 138 8.74 27.78 22.00
C THR A 138 7.73 26.65 21.80
N ALA A 139 6.44 26.97 21.59
CA ALA A 139 5.41 25.97 21.33
C ALA A 139 5.68 25.11 20.07
N ALA A 140 6.42 25.67 19.10
CA ALA A 140 6.83 24.96 17.89
C ALA A 140 7.80 23.80 18.15
N PHE A 141 8.59 23.84 19.24
CA PHE A 141 9.56 22.81 19.56
C PHE A 141 8.90 21.45 19.92
N PRO A 142 7.99 21.36 20.90
CA PRO A 142 7.29 20.11 21.20
C PRO A 142 6.39 19.64 20.05
N ASP A 143 5.84 20.54 19.24
CA ASP A 143 5.08 20.18 18.04
C ASP A 143 5.95 19.43 17.01
N ARG A 144 7.19 19.88 16.79
CA ARG A 144 8.10 19.17 15.87
C ARG A 144 8.59 17.85 16.43
N MET A 145 8.81 17.77 17.74
CA MET A 145 9.10 16.48 18.39
C MET A 145 7.93 15.51 18.22
N TYR A 146 6.69 16.01 18.35
CA TYR A 146 5.48 15.22 18.11
C TYR A 146 5.42 14.71 16.67
N ASP A 147 5.63 15.56 15.67
CA ASP A 147 5.61 15.14 14.26
C ASP A 147 6.67 14.05 13.98
N THR A 148 7.86 14.23 14.57
CA THR A 148 8.98 13.27 14.44
C THR A 148 8.61 11.92 15.06
N ALA A 149 8.01 11.94 16.25
CA ALA A 149 7.54 10.73 16.94
C ALA A 149 6.39 10.05 16.17
N LEU A 150 5.44 10.84 15.64
CA LEU A 150 4.33 10.33 14.84
C LEU A 150 4.85 9.62 13.58
N LEU A 151 5.77 10.25 12.87
CA LEU A 151 6.36 9.67 11.66
C LEU A 151 7.13 8.38 11.99
N GLN A 152 7.90 8.36 13.08
CA GLN A 152 8.56 7.14 13.56
C GLN A 152 7.56 6.04 13.94
N THR A 153 6.41 6.41 14.51
CA THR A 153 5.35 5.46 14.88
C THR A 153 4.74 4.81 13.64
N TYR A 154 4.48 5.57 12.59
CA TYR A 154 4.01 5.03 11.30
C TYR A 154 5.03 4.09 10.67
N ILE A 155 6.32 4.44 10.72
CA ILE A 155 7.39 3.55 10.26
C ILE A 155 7.37 2.23 11.03
N ASN A 156 7.25 2.28 12.37
CA ASN A 156 7.18 1.09 13.21
C ASN A 156 5.97 0.21 12.85
N SER A 157 4.79 0.82 12.68
CA SER A 157 3.55 0.09 12.35
C SER A 157 3.59 -0.66 11.01
N LEU A 158 4.45 -0.22 10.09
CA LEU A 158 4.60 -0.84 8.77
C LEU A 158 5.67 -1.93 8.74
N PHE A 159 6.53 -2.06 9.75
CA PHE A 159 7.62 -3.05 9.72
C PHE A 159 7.11 -4.49 9.77
N ASP A 160 6.17 -4.81 10.65
CA ASP A 160 5.63 -6.16 10.78
C ASP A 160 4.93 -6.60 9.49
N TYR A 161 4.20 -5.67 8.86
CA TYR A 161 3.68 -5.88 7.53
C TYR A 161 4.80 -6.03 6.50
N ALA A 162 5.76 -5.11 6.42
CA ALA A 162 6.85 -5.18 5.43
C ALA A 162 7.67 -6.49 5.54
N ARG A 163 7.80 -7.06 6.74
CA ARG A 163 8.53 -8.31 7.02
C ARG A 163 7.71 -9.58 6.85
N ASN A 164 6.44 -9.49 6.46
CA ASN A 164 5.55 -10.65 6.36
C ASN A 164 5.32 -11.35 7.71
N GLU A 165 5.34 -10.58 8.80
CA GLU A 165 4.99 -11.04 10.16
C GLU A 165 3.51 -10.78 10.47
N ALA A 166 2.91 -9.74 9.88
CA ALA A 166 1.49 -9.44 9.94
C ALA A 166 0.86 -9.40 8.53
N ASP A 167 -0.37 -9.90 8.38
CA ASP A 167 -1.08 -9.87 7.09
C ASP A 167 -1.67 -8.50 6.74
N ASP A 168 -1.86 -7.66 7.76
CA ASP A 168 -2.55 -6.38 7.66
C ASP A 168 -1.90 -5.33 8.57
N VAL A 169 -2.25 -4.06 8.36
CA VAL A 169 -1.76 -2.91 9.13
C VAL A 169 -2.94 -2.24 9.81
N ASP A 170 -2.80 -1.89 11.09
CA ASP A 170 -3.78 -1.06 11.75
C ASP A 170 -3.72 0.37 11.19
N THR A 171 -4.84 0.89 10.71
CA THR A 171 -4.98 2.27 10.22
C THR A 171 -5.60 3.21 11.26
N ALA A 172 -5.97 2.69 12.43
CA ALA A 172 -6.42 3.51 13.55
C ALA A 172 -5.36 4.53 13.96
N LYS A 173 -5.80 5.64 14.57
CA LYS A 173 -4.88 6.63 15.11
C LYS A 173 -3.94 5.93 16.12
N PRO A 174 -2.61 6.16 16.06
CA PRO A 174 -1.68 5.51 16.98
C PRO A 174 -2.08 5.73 18.43
N SER A 175 -1.94 4.69 19.25
CA SER A 175 -2.24 4.81 20.67
C SER A 175 -1.22 5.73 21.35
N ARG A 176 -1.54 6.13 22.58
CA ARG A 176 -0.58 6.86 23.43
C ARG A 176 0.72 6.07 23.61
N GLU A 177 0.63 4.76 23.75
CA GLU A 177 1.80 3.89 23.99
C GLU A 177 2.68 3.83 22.74
N ASP A 178 2.08 3.64 21.57
CA ASP A 178 2.78 3.64 20.29
C ASP A 178 3.54 4.95 20.06
N MET A 179 2.90 6.08 20.37
CA MET A 179 3.52 7.40 20.25
C MET A 179 4.71 7.59 21.19
N ILE A 180 4.64 7.06 22.41
CA ILE A 180 5.75 7.10 23.36
C ILE A 180 6.90 6.18 22.91
N GLU A 181 6.58 5.03 22.34
CA GLU A 181 7.58 4.15 21.74
C GLU A 181 8.24 4.79 20.51
N GLY A 182 7.45 5.36 19.61
CA GLY A 182 7.95 6.13 18.46
C GLY A 182 8.86 7.28 18.89
N LEU A 183 8.51 7.99 19.95
CA LEU A 183 9.35 9.04 20.54
C LEU A 183 10.70 8.47 21.04
N LYS A 184 10.69 7.35 21.77
CA LYS A 184 11.92 6.68 22.25
C LYS A 184 12.81 6.23 21.10
N ASN A 185 12.22 5.66 20.05
CA ASN A 185 12.95 5.17 18.87
C ASN A 185 13.54 6.34 18.06
N ALA A 186 12.83 7.46 17.94
CA ALA A 186 13.30 8.64 17.24
C ALA A 186 14.43 9.40 17.96
N PHE A 187 14.31 9.61 19.28
CA PHE A 187 15.22 10.47 20.04
C PHE A 187 16.29 9.73 20.85
N THR A 188 16.26 8.39 20.86
CA THR A 188 17.10 7.52 21.71
C THR A 188 16.83 7.69 23.21
N LEU A 189 16.52 6.59 23.90
CA LEU A 189 16.19 6.60 25.33
C LEU A 189 17.26 7.28 26.20
N VAL A 190 18.55 7.02 25.92
CA VAL A 190 19.67 7.59 26.69
C VAL A 190 19.63 9.12 26.70
N HIS A 191 19.39 9.74 25.54
CA HIS A 191 19.34 11.19 25.43
C HIS A 191 18.11 11.78 26.13
N MET A 192 16.98 11.07 26.04
CA MET A 192 15.74 11.47 26.72
C MET A 192 15.90 11.49 28.24
N VAL A 193 16.58 10.49 28.81
CA VAL A 193 16.84 10.41 30.24
C VAL A 193 17.79 11.53 30.70
N GLN A 194 18.81 11.85 29.90
CA GLN A 194 19.76 12.93 30.21
C GLN A 194 19.13 14.34 30.15
N HIS A 195 18.07 14.53 29.36
CA HIS A 195 17.46 15.83 29.10
C HIS A 195 15.95 15.81 29.32
N GLU A 196 15.48 15.17 30.38
CA GLU A 196 14.04 14.92 30.62
C GLU A 196 13.17 16.18 30.48
N GLY A 197 13.64 17.32 31.01
CA GLY A 197 12.92 18.60 30.93
C GLY A 197 12.63 19.09 29.51
N LEU A 198 13.43 18.69 28.51
CA LEU A 198 13.17 19.02 27.10
C LEU A 198 11.97 18.25 26.52
N TYR A 199 11.65 17.09 27.07
CA TYR A 199 10.64 16.17 26.53
C TYR A 199 9.27 16.28 27.21
N GLU A 200 9.17 17.00 28.33
CA GLU A 200 7.89 17.18 29.05
C GLU A 200 6.82 17.81 28.17
N GLY A 201 7.18 18.81 27.36
CA GLY A 201 6.27 19.45 26.43
C GLY A 201 5.67 18.48 25.39
N VAL A 202 6.49 17.62 24.79
CA VAL A 202 6.00 16.65 23.79
C VAL A 202 5.21 15.52 24.45
N LYS A 203 5.60 15.05 25.64
CA LYS A 203 4.82 14.05 26.40
C LYS A 203 3.42 14.59 26.71
N ALA A 204 3.31 15.84 27.15
CA ALA A 204 2.03 16.50 27.40
C ALA A 204 1.19 16.62 26.11
N THR A 205 1.81 17.01 24.99
CA THR A 205 1.14 17.06 23.67
C THR A 205 0.62 15.68 23.25
N ILE A 206 1.39 14.61 23.45
CA ILE A 206 0.97 13.24 23.14
C ILE A 206 -0.24 12.86 24.00
N VAL A 207 -0.17 13.07 25.32
CA VAL A 207 -1.28 12.76 26.23
C VAL A 207 -2.55 13.51 25.83
N HIS A 208 -2.45 14.81 25.53
CA HIS A 208 -3.59 15.62 25.14
C HIS A 208 -4.21 15.17 23.80
N ARG A 209 -3.39 14.94 22.78
CA ARG A 209 -3.88 14.55 21.43
C ARG A 209 -4.43 13.13 21.37
N HIS A 210 -4.04 12.25 22.29
CA HIS A 210 -4.38 10.83 22.29
C HIS A 210 -5.18 10.39 23.53
N ALA A 211 -5.79 11.33 24.25
CA ALA A 211 -6.58 11.05 25.46
C ALA A 211 -7.84 10.20 25.22
N ALA A 212 -8.36 10.17 23.98
CA ALA A 212 -9.60 9.48 23.62
C ALA A 212 -9.39 8.12 22.93
N ALA A 213 -8.15 7.64 22.83
CA ALA A 213 -7.80 6.39 22.14
C ALA A 213 -7.64 5.19 23.11
N VAL A 214 -8.33 5.21 24.25
CA VAL A 214 -8.40 4.12 25.23
C VAL A 214 -9.78 3.47 25.13
#